data_AF-A0A967SV11-F1
#
_entry.id   AF-A0A967SV11-F1
#
_cell.length_a   1.000
_cell.length_b   1.000
_cell.length_c   1.000
_cell.angle_alpha   90.00
_cell.angle_beta   90.00
_cell.angle_gamma   90.00
#
_symmetry.space_group_name_H-M   'P 1'
#
loop_
_entity.id
_entity.type
_entity.pdbx_description
1 polymer ?
#
loop_
_entity_poly.entity_id
_entity_poly.type
_entity_poly.pdbx_seq_one_letter_code
_entity_poly.pdbx_strand_id
1 'polypeptide(L)'
;MKDKLNTLFSKCEGPIHITYNAHKDCYEPIEKYLSEEKAQLEEIDEKLRKEIIQKDSLIEIQIYPDTPIGFYKIYHWDLEKAVDEALECLD
;
A
#
# COMPACT_ATOMS: atom_id res chain seq x y z
N MET A 1 1.66 15.99 -3.82
CA MET A 1 2.08 15.14 -2.67
C MET A 1 1.73 15.72 -1.29
N LYS A 2 2.32 16.84 -0.84
CA LYS A 2 2.08 17.38 0.52
C LYS A 2 0.59 17.58 0.84
N ASP A 3 -0.15 18.17 -0.09
CA ASP A 3 -1.57 18.43 0.11
C ASP A 3 -2.40 17.14 0.16
N LYS A 4 -2.06 16.16 -0.68
CA LYS A 4 -2.71 14.84 -0.69
C LYS A 4 -2.54 14.11 0.65
N LEU A 5 -1.32 14.12 1.22
CA LEU A 5 -1.06 13.55 2.53
C LEU A 5 -1.82 14.28 3.64
N ASN A 6 -1.88 15.61 3.60
CA ASN A 6 -2.67 16.38 4.56
C ASN A 6 -4.16 16.02 4.48
N THR A 7 -4.70 15.83 3.27
CA THR A 7 -6.08 15.35 3.10
C THR A 7 -6.25 13.97 3.72
N LEU A 8 -5.33 13.03 3.45
CA LEU A 8 -5.36 11.69 4.04
C LEU A 8 -5.35 11.75 5.58
N PHE A 9 -4.48 12.58 6.16
CA PHE A 9 -4.40 12.79 7.61
C PHE A 9 -5.67 13.39 8.20
N SER A 10 -6.41 14.21 7.44
CA SER A 10 -7.67 14.79 7.91
C SER A 10 -8.85 13.82 7.85
N LYS A 11 -8.76 12.76 7.03
CA LYS A 11 -9.83 11.79 6.81
C LYS A 11 -9.68 10.50 7.65
N CYS A 12 -8.50 10.25 8.22
CA CYS A 12 -8.27 9.08 9.07
C CYS A 12 -8.21 9.50 10.54
N GLU A 13 -9.06 8.90 11.38
CA GLU A 13 -8.97 9.04 12.83
C GLU A 13 -7.90 8.11 13.43
N GLY A 14 -7.61 6.99 12.75
CA GLY A 14 -6.59 6.03 13.14
C GLY A 14 -5.20 6.31 12.53
N PRO A 15 -4.20 5.46 12.85
CA PRO A 15 -2.85 5.62 12.33
C PRO A 15 -2.79 5.42 10.82
N ILE A 16 -1.76 5.96 10.18
CA ILE A 16 -1.43 5.69 8.78
C ILE A 16 -0.03 5.11 8.74
N HIS A 17 0.11 3.94 8.12
CA HIS A 17 1.40 3.27 7.93
C HIS A 17 1.75 3.31 6.46
N ILE A 18 2.95 3.78 6.14
CA ILE A 18 3.51 3.74 4.79
C ILE A 18 4.82 2.97 4.89
N THR A 19 4.86 1.80 4.27
CA THR A 19 6.02 0.91 4.28
C THR A 19 6.57 0.79 2.88
N TYR A 20 7.88 0.98 2.73
CA TYR A 20 8.57 0.87 1.45
C TYR A 20 9.52 -0.32 1.45
N ASN A 21 9.32 -1.25 0.52
CA ASN A 21 10.14 -2.43 0.31
C ASN A 21 10.32 -3.33 1.54
N ALA A 22 9.22 -3.66 2.23
CA ALA A 22 9.23 -4.57 3.39
C ALA A 22 9.94 -5.91 3.12
N HIS A 23 9.87 -6.42 1.88
CA HIS A 23 10.59 -7.63 1.46
C HIS A 23 12.11 -7.55 1.70
N LYS A 24 12.69 -6.34 1.72
CA LYS A 24 14.13 -6.13 1.93
C LYS A 24 14.54 -6.26 3.39
N ASP A 25 13.60 -6.20 4.35
CA ASP A 25 13.91 -6.35 5.78
C ASP A 25 14.47 -7.75 6.11
N CYS A 26 14.07 -8.76 5.33
CA CYS A 26 14.55 -10.13 5.42
C CYS A 26 15.41 -10.56 4.21
N TYR A 27 15.92 -9.60 3.42
CA TYR A 27 16.67 -9.87 2.19
C TYR A 27 15.95 -10.79 1.20
N GLU A 28 14.62 -10.68 1.13
CA GLU A 28 13.79 -11.55 0.32
C GLU A 28 13.55 -10.97 -1.08
N PRO A 29 13.59 -11.78 -2.15
CA PRO A 29 13.16 -11.34 -3.48
C PRO A 29 11.68 -10.93 -3.50
N ILE A 30 11.35 -9.86 -4.21
CA ILE A 30 10.00 -9.30 -4.25
C ILE A 30 8.96 -10.32 -4.74
N GLU A 31 9.31 -11.22 -5.66
CA GLU A 31 8.41 -12.27 -6.16
C GLU A 31 8.04 -13.29 -5.08
N LYS A 32 9.01 -13.62 -4.20
CA LYS A 32 8.81 -14.53 -3.09
C LYS A 32 7.88 -13.88 -2.05
N TYR A 33 8.16 -12.63 -1.70
CA TYR A 33 7.35 -11.85 -0.77
C TYR A 33 5.88 -11.74 -1.24
N LEU A 34 5.67 -11.38 -2.50
CA LEU A 34 4.33 -11.30 -3.10
C LEU A 34 3.62 -12.67 -3.22
N SER A 35 4.35 -13.79 -3.08
CA SER A 35 3.77 -15.13 -3.15
C SER A 35 3.40 -15.70 -1.78
N GLU A 36 4.11 -15.29 -0.72
CA GLU A 36 3.89 -15.73 0.66
C GLU A 36 2.77 -14.93 1.33
N GLU A 37 2.67 -13.63 1.03
CA GLU A 37 1.58 -12.72 1.49
C GLU A 37 0.27 -12.87 0.70
N LYS A 38 0.10 -13.99 -0.03
CA LYS A 38 -0.99 -14.21 -1.00
C LYS A 38 -2.38 -13.86 -0.49
N ALA A 39 -2.71 -14.14 0.77
CA ALA A 39 -4.04 -13.91 1.33
C ALA A 39 -4.40 -12.42 1.47
N GLN A 40 -3.42 -11.51 1.55
CA GLN A 40 -3.65 -10.05 1.62
C GLN A 40 -3.47 -9.36 0.27
N LEU A 41 -2.83 -10.02 -0.70
CA LEU A 41 -2.51 -9.48 -2.02
C LEU A 41 -3.43 -9.98 -3.13
N GLU A 42 -4.46 -10.79 -2.80
CA GLU A 42 -5.47 -11.27 -3.76
C GLU A 42 -6.21 -10.13 -4.48
N GLU A 43 -6.18 -8.91 -3.93
CA GLU A 43 -6.78 -7.71 -4.50
C GLU A 43 -5.87 -6.94 -5.48
N ILE A 44 -4.59 -7.31 -5.60
CA ILE A 44 -3.68 -6.67 -6.57
C ILE A 44 -3.91 -7.25 -7.96
N ASP A 45 -4.30 -6.40 -8.91
CA ASP A 45 -4.37 -6.74 -10.33
C ASP A 45 -3.05 -7.32 -10.87
N GLU A 46 -3.14 -8.29 -11.78
CA GLU A 46 -1.98 -8.96 -12.37
C GLU A 46 -1.03 -8.00 -13.09
N LYS A 47 -1.53 -6.93 -13.70
CA LYS A 47 -0.70 -5.95 -14.39
C LYS A 47 0.10 -5.13 -13.36
N LEU A 48 -0.54 -4.61 -12.32
CA LEU A 48 0.14 -3.89 -11.24
C LEU A 48 1.19 -4.78 -10.56
N ARG A 49 0.87 -6.06 -10.34
CA ARG A 49 1.82 -7.04 -9.79
C ARG A 49 3.07 -7.20 -10.67
N LYS A 50 2.90 -7.29 -11.99
CA LYS A 50 4.03 -7.36 -12.94
C LYS A 50 4.87 -6.09 -12.89
N GLU A 51 4.25 -4.92 -12.77
CA GLU A 51 4.96 -3.65 -12.67
C GLU A 51 5.78 -3.57 -11.37
N ILE A 52 5.21 -3.98 -10.24
CA ILE A 52 5.91 -4.06 -8.93
C ILE A 52 7.16 -4.94 -9.04
N ILE A 53 7.03 -6.14 -9.61
CA ILE A 53 8.15 -7.07 -9.81
C ILE A 53 9.20 -6.46 -10.74
N GLN A 54 8.78 -5.90 -11.88
CA GLN A 54 9.70 -5.29 -12.84
C GLN A 54 10.48 -4.11 -12.25
N LYS A 55 9.87 -3.36 -11.34
CA LYS A 55 10.48 -2.20 -10.67
C LYS A 55 11.26 -2.56 -9.41
N ASP A 56 11.16 -3.80 -8.91
CA ASP A 56 11.69 -4.23 -7.61
C ASP A 56 11.32 -3.24 -6.48
N SER A 57 10.07 -2.79 -6.51
CA SER A 57 9.60 -1.69 -5.66
C SER A 57 8.16 -1.91 -5.24
N LEU A 58 7.93 -1.99 -3.92
CA LEU A 58 6.61 -2.17 -3.30
C LEU A 58 6.41 -1.11 -2.21
N ILE A 59 5.30 -0.39 -2.30
CA ILE A 59 4.78 0.48 -1.26
C ILE A 59 3.49 -0.15 -0.74
N GLU A 60 3.42 -0.35 0.57
CA GLU A 60 2.18 -0.68 1.27
C GLU A 60 1.72 0.56 2.04
N ILE A 61 0.50 1.02 1.78
CA ILE A 61 -0.18 2.03 2.59
C ILE A 61 -1.32 1.37 3.33
N GLN A 62 -1.27 1.39 4.66
CA GLN A 62 -2.35 0.92 5.50
C GLN A 62 -2.98 2.10 6.24
N ILE A 63 -4.30 2.26 6.07
CA ILE A 63 -5.08 3.37 6.64
C ILE A 63 -6.27 2.87 7.45
N TYR A 64 -6.66 3.64 8.47
CA TYR A 64 -7.76 3.33 9.37
C TYR A 64 -8.71 4.54 9.45
N PRO A 65 -9.81 4.57 8.66
CA PRO A 65 -10.71 5.73 8.57
C PRO A 65 -11.38 6.08 9.90
N ASP A 66 -12.09 5.11 10.50
CA ASP A 66 -12.92 5.34 11.68
C ASP A 66 -12.36 4.67 12.95
N THR A 67 -12.02 3.37 12.90
CA THR A 67 -11.48 2.64 14.06
C THR A 67 -10.43 1.61 13.64
N PRO A 68 -9.54 1.16 14.55
CA PRO A 68 -8.51 0.16 14.25
C PRO A 68 -9.03 -1.23 13.81
N ILE A 69 -10.35 -1.44 13.80
CA ILE A 69 -10.98 -2.74 13.50
C ILE A 69 -11.19 -2.91 11.98
N GLY A 70 -11.34 -1.81 11.24
CA GLY A 70 -11.43 -1.81 9.77
C GLY A 70 -10.30 -0.97 9.16
N PHE A 71 -9.60 -1.54 8.18
CA PHE A 71 -8.52 -0.85 7.48
C PHE A 71 -8.54 -1.12 5.98
N TYR A 72 -7.96 -0.21 5.21
CA TYR A 72 -7.60 -0.44 3.82
C TYR A 72 -6.10 -0.68 3.73
N LYS A 73 -5.71 -1.59 2.84
CA LYS A 73 -4.31 -1.78 2.42
C LYS A 73 -4.21 -1.53 0.92
N ILE A 74 -3.35 -0.60 0.57
CA ILE A 74 -3.09 -0.19 -0.81
C ILE A 74 -1.66 -0.59 -1.14
N TYR A 75 -1.49 -1.21 -2.30
CA TYR A 75 -0.21 -1.69 -2.78
C TYR A 75 0.10 -1.06 -4.13
N HIS A 76 1.22 -0.37 -4.25
CA HIS A 76 1.68 0.16 -5.54
C HIS A 76 3.21 0.27 -5.56
N TRP A 77 3.81 0.36 -6.75
CA TRP A 77 5.22 0.73 -6.88
C TRP A 77 5.48 2.25 -6.89
N ASP A 78 4.42 3.07 -6.96
CA ASP A 78 4.43 4.53 -7.16
C ASP A 78 3.69 5.16 -5.98
N LEU A 79 4.38 6.01 -5.22
CA LEU A 79 3.84 6.59 -4.00
C LEU A 79 2.69 7.55 -4.28
N GLU A 80 2.74 8.30 -5.38
CA GLU A 80 1.70 9.27 -5.67
C GLU A 80 0.38 8.58 -6.03
N LYS A 81 0.47 7.51 -6.83
CA LYS A 81 -0.69 6.69 -7.16
C LYS A 81 -1.23 5.93 -5.95
N ALA A 82 -0.36 5.36 -5.12
CA ALA A 82 -0.78 4.71 -3.88
C ALA A 82 -1.58 5.66 -2.96
N VAL A 83 -1.14 6.93 -2.86
CA VAL A 83 -1.86 7.93 -2.06
C VAL A 83 -3.18 8.33 -2.73
N ASP A 84 -3.24 8.42 -4.06
CA ASP A 84 -4.48 8.69 -4.78
C ASP A 84 -5.51 7.58 -4.57
N GLU A 85 -5.12 6.31 -4.73
CA GLU A 85 -5.97 5.14 -4.46
C GLU A 85 -6.42 5.07 -2.99
N ALA A 86 -5.52 5.39 -2.05
CA ALA A 86 -5.87 5.46 -0.63
C ALA A 86 -6.94 6.53 -0.34
N LEU A 87 -6.91 7.67 -1.04
CA LEU A 87 -7.93 8.71 -0.92
C LEU A 87 -9.26 8.28 -1.54
N GLU A 88 -9.24 7.55 -2.65
CA GLU A 88 -10.44 7.00 -3.30
C GLU A 88 -11.17 5.99 -2.40
N CYS A 89 -10.46 5.24 -1.55
CA CYS A 89 -11.09 4.37 -0.54
C CYS A 89 -11.86 5.13 0.56
N LEU A 90 -11.67 6.46 0.66
CA LEU A 90 -12.24 7.32 1.70
C LEU A 90 -13.28 8.32 1.16
N ASP A 91 -13.70 8.18 -0.10
CA ASP A 91 -14.77 8.96 -0.74
C ASP A 91 -16.06 8.13 -0.86
#